data_AF-A0AAN6VEP8-F1
#
_entry.id   AF-A0AAN6VEP8-F1
#
_cell.length_a   1.000
_cell.length_b   1.000
_cell.length_c   1.000
_cell.angle_alpha   90.00
_cell.angle_beta   90.00
_cell.angle_gamma   90.00
#
_symmetry.space_group_name_H-M   'P 1'
#
loop_
_entity.id
_entity.type
_entity.pdbx_description
1 polymer ?
#
loop_
_entity_poly.entity_id
_entity_poly.type
_entity_poly.pdbx_seq_one_letter_code
_entity_poly.pdbx_strand_id
1 'polypeptide(L)'
;MCFGGRDKNDEEGAARSRELDKAIRADEKRLSKEVKLLLLGAGESGKSTVLKQMKLIYAQGFSKNEKMEWKPVVFTNVVQSFRLIFDAMNDQDIKFENPENE
;
A
#
# COMPACT_ATOMS: atom_id res chain seq x y z
N MET A 1 27.87 45.02 27.85
CA MET A 1 28.34 43.98 26.91
C MET A 1 28.03 42.63 27.54
N CYS A 2 26.92 41.99 27.15
CA CYS A 2 26.53 40.69 27.70
C CYS A 2 27.18 39.59 26.85
N PHE A 3 28.30 39.06 27.33
CA PHE A 3 28.88 37.81 26.82
C PHE A 3 28.15 36.64 27.50
N GLY A 4 26.98 36.27 26.97
CA GLY A 4 26.31 35.02 27.33
C GLY A 4 27.14 33.86 26.78
N GLY A 5 27.60 32.97 27.66
CA GLY A 5 28.31 31.76 27.27
C GLY A 5 27.41 30.91 26.36
N ARG A 6 27.96 30.45 25.23
CA ARG A 6 27.28 29.47 24.36
C ARG A 6 27.03 28.21 25.18
N ASP A 7 25.77 27.91 25.44
CA ASP A 7 25.36 26.66 26.07
C ASP A 7 25.60 25.51 25.08
N LYS A 8 26.20 24.40 25.51
CA LYS A 8 26.49 23.26 24.62
C LYS A 8 25.22 22.69 23.99
N ASN A 9 24.09 22.83 24.68
CA ASN A 9 22.77 22.47 24.17
C ASN A 9 22.37 23.27 22.91
N ASP A 10 22.80 24.53 22.78
CA ASP A 10 22.53 25.36 21.60
C ASP A 10 23.36 24.92 20.40
N GLU A 11 24.59 24.45 20.61
CA GLU A 11 25.46 23.94 19.54
C GLU A 11 24.98 22.57 19.02
N GLU A 12 24.55 21.68 19.91
CA GLU A 12 23.92 20.39 19.54
C GLU A 12 22.59 20.60 18.83
N GLY A 13 21.75 21.53 19.31
CA GLY A 13 20.51 21.91 18.65
C GLY A 13 20.74 22.49 17.26
N ALA A 14 21.73 23.37 17.11
CA ALA A 14 22.11 23.96 15.83
C ALA A 14 22.71 22.91 14.87
N ALA A 15 23.48 21.95 15.37
CA ALA A 15 23.99 20.84 14.56
C ALA A 15 22.86 19.96 14.03
N ARG A 16 21.91 19.58 14.89
CA ARG A 16 20.73 18.81 14.51
C ARG A 16 19.85 19.57 13.50
N SER A 17 19.66 20.88 13.68
CA SER A 17 18.92 21.70 12.73
C SER A 17 19.57 21.71 11.34
N ARG A 18 20.90 21.83 11.28
CA ARG A 18 21.63 21.77 9.99
C ARG A 18 21.50 20.42 9.30
N GLU A 19 21.48 19.33 10.05
CA GLU A 19 21.24 17.99 9.50
C GLU A 19 19.83 17.84 8.93
N LEU A 20 18.82 18.36 9.64
CA LEU A 20 17.44 18.39 9.17
C LEU A 20 17.29 19.22 7.89
N ASP A 21 17.86 20.43 7.85
CA ASP A 21 17.83 21.29 6.66
C ASP A 21 18.49 20.61 5.45
N LYS A 22 19.58 19.86 5.68
CA LYS A 22 20.25 19.08 4.64
C LYS A 22 19.36 17.95 4.14
N ALA A 23 18.67 17.23 5.03
CA ALA A 23 17.73 16.17 4.66
C ALA A 23 16.55 16.73 3.86
N ILE A 24 15.96 17.85 4.30
CA ILE A 24 14.85 18.52 3.62
C ILE A 24 15.25 18.92 2.19
N ARG A 25 16.39 19.59 2.00
CA ARG A 25 16.87 19.98 0.67
C ARG A 25 17.13 18.77 -0.24
N ALA A 26 17.61 17.67 0.32
CA ALA A 26 17.82 16.44 -0.43
C ALA A 26 16.49 15.83 -0.89
N ASP A 27 15.48 15.80 -0.02
CA ASP A 27 14.14 15.32 -0.35
C ASP A 27 13.42 16.23 -1.35
N GLU A 28 13.53 17.56 -1.24
CA GLU A 28 12.99 18.51 -2.24
C GLU A 28 13.55 18.22 -3.64
N LYS A 29 14.86 17.96 -3.75
CA LYS A 29 15.50 17.64 -5.02
C LYS A 29 15.10 16.26 -5.57
N ARG A 30 14.74 15.32 -4.70
CA ARG A 30 14.21 14.01 -5.08
C ARG A 30 12.77 14.14 -5.58
N LEU A 31 11.93 14.84 -4.82
CA LEU A 31 10.52 15.07 -5.13
C LEU A 31 10.34 15.88 -6.41
N SER A 32 11.21 16.86 -6.69
CA SER A 32 11.14 17.64 -7.93
C SER A 32 11.39 16.82 -9.20
N LYS A 33 11.99 15.64 -9.08
CA LYS A 33 12.20 14.69 -10.18
C LYS A 33 11.18 13.56 -10.23
N GLU A 34 10.31 13.46 -9.23
CA GLU A 34 9.33 12.39 -9.10
C GLU A 34 8.10 12.69 -9.96
N VAL A 35 7.73 11.77 -10.85
CA VAL A 35 6.51 11.88 -11.65
C VAL A 35 5.38 11.18 -10.91
N LYS A 36 4.37 11.94 -10.49
CA LYS A 36 3.17 11.41 -9.82
C LYS A 36 2.11 11.07 -10.85
N LEU A 37 1.61 9.83 -10.79
CA LEU A 37 0.55 9.33 -11.67
C LEU A 37 -0.72 9.09 -10.85
N LEU A 38 -1.87 9.51 -11.37
CA LEU A 38 -3.18 9.24 -10.80
C LEU A 38 -3.96 8.34 -11.74
N LEU A 39 -4.35 7.16 -11.27
CA LEU A 39 -5.20 6.23 -12.02
C LEU A 39 -6.66 6.44 -11.60
N LEU A 40 -7.50 6.83 -12.56
CA LEU A 40 -8.93 7.04 -12.37
C LEU A 40 -9.75 5.96 -13.08
N GLY A 41 -10.94 5.67 -12.55
CA GLY A 41 -11.86 4.67 -13.11
C GLY A 41 -12.88 4.23 -12.07
N ALA A 42 -13.96 3.60 -12.54
CA ALA A 42 -15.02 3.05 -11.69
C ALA A 42 -14.50 2.02 -10.67
N GLY A 43 -15.32 1.68 -9.66
CA GLY A 43 -15.04 0.53 -8.79
C GLY A 43 -14.70 -0.70 -9.63
N GLU A 44 -13.76 -1.51 -9.17
CA GLU A 44 -13.41 -2.81 -9.80
C GLU A 44 -12.86 -2.74 -11.24
N SER A 45 -12.63 -1.55 -11.79
CA SER A 45 -12.11 -1.34 -13.16
C SER A 45 -10.65 -1.79 -13.39
N GLY A 46 -10.05 -2.54 -12.48
CA GLY A 46 -8.70 -3.09 -12.62
C GLY A 46 -7.54 -2.14 -12.28
N LYS A 47 -7.78 -0.95 -11.69
CA LYS A 47 -6.70 0.00 -11.32
C LYS A 47 -5.60 -0.64 -10.45
N SER A 48 -6.01 -1.38 -9.42
CA SER A 48 -5.07 -2.10 -8.54
C SER A 48 -4.31 -3.19 -9.29
N THR A 49 -4.93 -3.81 -10.29
CA THR A 49 -4.30 -4.81 -11.15
C THR A 49 -3.21 -4.18 -12.02
N VAL A 50 -3.47 -3.02 -12.62
CA VAL A 50 -2.48 -2.26 -13.38
C VAL A 50 -1.26 -1.90 -12.51
N LEU A 51 -1.48 -1.39 -11.29
CA LEU A 51 -0.38 -1.09 -10.37
C LEU A 51 0.43 -2.33 -9.97
N LYS A 52 -0.25 -3.47 -9.74
CA LYS A 52 0.42 -4.75 -9.46
C LYS A 52 1.28 -5.20 -10.65
N GLN A 53 0.81 -5.03 -11.88
CA GLN A 53 1.58 -5.33 -13.10
C GLN A 53 2.77 -4.39 -13.27
N MET A 54 2.60 -3.08 -13.02
CA MET A 54 3.72 -2.14 -13.05
C MET A 54 4.83 -2.53 -12.06
N LYS A 55 4.47 -2.97 -10.86
CA LYS A 55 5.42 -3.48 -9.87
C LYS A 55 6.12 -4.77 -10.34
N LEU A 56 5.40 -5.65 -11.04
CA LEU A 56 5.96 -6.89 -11.57
C LEU A 56 6.96 -6.64 -12.70
N ILE A 57 6.68 -5.68 -13.58
CA ILE A 57 7.48 -5.41 -14.79
C ILE A 57 8.66 -4.47 -14.51
N TYR A 58 8.45 -3.42 -13.70
CA TYR A 58 9.41 -2.32 -13.55
C TYR A 58 10.07 -2.23 -12.16
N ALA A 59 9.65 -3.05 -11.19
CA ALA A 59 10.25 -3.11 -9.86
C ALA A 59 10.72 -4.53 -9.52
N GLN A 60 11.04 -4.81 -8.27
CA GLN A 60 11.57 -6.10 -7.82
C GLN A 60 10.50 -7.21 -7.69
N GLY A 61 9.32 -7.03 -8.29
CA GLY A 61 8.18 -7.94 -8.09
C GLY A 61 7.70 -7.95 -6.63
N PHE A 62 7.11 -9.06 -6.19
CA PHE A 62 6.57 -9.23 -4.83
C PHE A 62 7.48 -10.13 -3.98
N SER A 63 7.85 -9.63 -2.80
CA SER A 63 8.65 -10.39 -1.83
C SER A 63 7.86 -11.56 -1.24
N LYS A 64 8.55 -12.51 -0.60
CA LYS A 64 7.91 -13.63 0.08
C LYS A 64 6.97 -13.14 1.20
N ASN A 65 7.38 -12.13 1.95
CA ASN A 65 6.58 -11.56 3.05
C ASN A 65 5.30 -10.94 2.52
N GLU A 66 5.39 -10.14 1.45
CA GLU A 66 4.20 -9.57 0.80
C GLU A 66 3.25 -10.68 0.33
N LYS A 67 3.75 -11.71 -0.34
CA LYS A 67 2.91 -12.85 -0.76
C LYS A 67 2.20 -13.53 0.42
N MET A 68 2.87 -13.62 1.57
CA MET A 68 2.26 -14.17 2.79
C MET A 68 1.16 -13.25 3.35
N GLU A 69 1.29 -11.93 3.22
CA GLU A 69 0.24 -10.98 3.56
C GLU A 69 -0.98 -11.08 2.61
N TRP A 70 -0.76 -11.42 1.34
CA TRP A 70 -1.87 -11.66 0.39
C TRP A 70 -2.61 -12.98 0.63
N LYS A 71 -1.97 -13.96 1.27
CA LYS A 71 -2.57 -15.28 1.53
C LYS A 71 -3.95 -15.21 2.22
N PRO A 72 -4.14 -14.51 3.35
CA PRO A 72 -5.45 -14.38 3.98
C PRO A 72 -6.49 -13.66 3.09
N VAL A 73 -6.05 -12.71 2.26
CA VAL A 73 -6.93 -12.03 1.30
C VAL A 73 -7.48 -13.02 0.26
N VAL A 74 -6.62 -13.93 -0.25
CA VAL A 74 -7.06 -14.97 -1.18
C VAL A 74 -8.11 -15.88 -0.55
N PHE A 75 -7.88 -16.36 0.68
CA PHE A 75 -8.86 -17.20 1.38
C PHE A 75 -10.17 -16.46 1.63
N THR A 76 -10.10 -15.20 2.05
CA THR A 76 -11.28 -14.36 2.28
C THR A 76 -12.09 -14.21 0.99
N ASN A 77 -11.43 -13.91 -0.13
CA ASN A 77 -12.10 -13.78 -1.42
C ASN A 77 -12.77 -15.09 -1.84
N VAL A 78 -12.12 -16.23 -1.65
CA VAL A 78 -12.70 -17.55 -1.99
C VAL A 78 -13.96 -17.80 -1.18
N VAL A 79 -13.91 -17.65 0.14
CA VAL A 79 -15.06 -17.89 1.03
C VAL A 79 -16.20 -16.91 0.73
N GLN A 80 -15.89 -15.63 0.51
CA GLN A 80 -16.89 -14.61 0.17
C GLN A 80 -17.55 -14.89 -1.17
N SER A 81 -16.77 -15.26 -2.20
CA SER A 81 -17.31 -15.63 -3.51
C SER A 81 -18.22 -16.85 -3.42
N PHE A 82 -17.83 -17.89 -2.67
CA PHE A 82 -18.68 -19.06 -2.46
C PHE A 82 -19.99 -18.69 -1.77
N ARG A 83 -19.93 -17.87 -0.73
CA ARG A 83 -21.14 -17.40 -0.04
C ARG A 83 -22.05 -16.61 -0.97
N LEU A 84 -21.49 -15.71 -1.76
CA LEU A 84 -22.26 -14.93 -2.74
C LEU A 84 -22.93 -15.82 -3.79
N ILE A 85 -22.23 -16.86 -4.26
CA ILE A 85 -22.81 -17.85 -5.18
C ILE A 85 -23.93 -18.64 -4.50
N PHE A 86 -23.72 -19.11 -3.28
CA PHE A 86 -24.72 -19.87 -2.51
C PHE A 86 -25.97 -19.05 -2.23
N ASP A 87 -25.81 -17.79 -1.79
CA ASP A 87 -26.93 -16.88 -1.57
C ASP A 87 -27.72 -16.66 -2.87
N ALA A 88 -27.01 -16.46 -4.01
CA ALA A 88 -27.65 -16.34 -5.31
C ALA A 88 -28.35 -17.63 -5.79
N MET A 89 -27.83 -18.80 -5.44
CA MET A 89 -28.48 -20.09 -5.71
C MET A 89 -29.81 -20.19 -4.97
N ASN A 90 -29.84 -19.82 -3.68
CA ASN A 90 -31.06 -19.80 -2.88
C ASN A 90 -32.09 -18.80 -3.43
N ASP A 91 -31.65 -17.60 -3.82
CA ASP A 91 -32.53 -16.58 -4.42
C ASP A 91 -33.16 -17.02 -5.75
N GLN A 92 -32.50 -17.91 -6.48
CA GLN A 92 -32.95 -18.44 -7.78
C GLN A 92 -33.55 -19.86 -7.68
N ASP A 93 -33.72 -20.39 -6.47
CA ASP A 93 -34.19 -21.78 -6.20
C ASP A 93 -33.38 -22.85 -6.96
N ILE A 94 -32.07 -22.61 -7.12
CA ILE A 94 -31.13 -23.55 -7.75
C ILE A 94 -30.55 -24.45 -6.65
N LYS A 95 -30.89 -25.74 -6.71
CA LYS A 95 -30.38 -26.75 -5.76
C LYS A 95 -29.04 -27.31 -6.20
N PHE A 96 -28.27 -27.81 -5.23
CA PHE A 96 -27.09 -28.62 -5.54
C PHE A 96 -27.48 -29.90 -6.27
N GLU A 97 -26.63 -30.34 -7.20
CA GLU A 97 -26.80 -31.62 -7.91
C GLU A 97 -26.70 -32.80 -6.94
N ASN A 98 -25.77 -32.74 -5.99
CA ASN A 98 -25.68 -33.67 -4.87
C ASN A 98 -26.29 -33.03 -3.61
N PRO A 99 -27.41 -33.57 -3.07
CA PRO A 99 -28.03 -33.08 -1.85
C PRO A 99 -27.14 -33.13 -0.60
N GLU A 100 -26.08 -33.94 -0.58
CA GLU A 100 -25.15 -34.01 0.57
C GLU A 100 -24.23 -32.78 0.70
N ASN A 101 -24.20 -31.91 -0.33
CA ASN A 101 -23.38 -30.70 -0.34
C ASN A 101 -24.13 -29.46 0.19
N GLU A 102 -25.41 -29.61 0.54
CA GLU A 102 -26.22 -28.59 1.20
C GLU A 102 -25.78 -28.43 2.67
#